data_AF-A0A2V7WQB3-F1
#
_entry.id   AF-A0A2V7WQB3-F1
#
_cell.length_a   1.000
_cell.length_b   1.000
_cell.length_c   1.000
_cell.angle_alpha   90.00
_cell.angle_beta   90.00
_cell.angle_gamma   90.00
#
_symmetry.space_group_name_H-M   'P 1'
#
loop_
_entity.id
_entity.type
_entity.pdbx_description
1 polymer ?
#
loop_
_entity_poly.entity_id
_entity_poly.type
_entity_poly.pdbx_seq_one_letter_code
_entity_poly.pdbx_strand_id
1 'polypeptide(L)' 'MRPKKYWGQNFLRNRGAVEKIVAAIEAQPDDVIVEIGPGEGVLTEKLAILGNELTAI' A
#
# COMPACT_ATOMS: atom_id res chain seq x y z
N MET A 1 -6.15 -3.97 -14.33
CA MET A 1 -4.96 -4.23 -15.19
C MET A 1 -4.73 -5.74 -15.27
N ARG A 2 -4.05 -6.29 -16.30
CA ARG A 2 -3.66 -7.72 -16.29
C ARG A 2 -2.26 -7.87 -15.66
N PRO A 3 -2.07 -8.70 -14.63
CA PRO A 3 -0.78 -8.84 -13.97
C PRO A 3 0.25 -9.46 -14.92
N LYS A 4 1.44 -8.87 -14.94
CA LYS A 4 2.61 -9.42 -15.63
C LYS A 4 3.34 -10.37 -14.69
N LYS A 5 3.18 -11.68 -14.90
CA LYS A 5 3.78 -12.72 -14.05
C LYS A 5 5.30 -12.60 -13.93
N TYR A 6 5.98 -12.21 -15.01
CA TYR A 6 7.42 -12.02 -15.02
C TYR A 6 7.90 -10.79 -14.22
N TRP A 7 7.00 -9.89 -13.86
CA TRP A 7 7.24 -8.77 -12.93
C TRP A 7 6.79 -9.10 -11.50
N GLY A 8 6.40 -10.34 -11.21
CA GLY A 8 5.95 -10.75 -9.88
C GLY A 8 4.65 -10.09 -9.41
N GLN A 9 3.90 -9.44 -10.31
CA GLN A 9 2.68 -8.71 -9.94
C GLN A 9 1.59 -9.67 -9.45
N ASN A 10 1.28 -9.59 -8.15
CA ASN A 10 0.15 -10.23 -7.51
C ASN A 10 -0.67 -9.12 -6.83
N PHE A 11 -1.87 -8.85 -7.33
CA PHE A 11 -2.68 -7.75 -6.80
C PHE A 11 -3.40 -8.15 -5.52
N LEU A 12 -3.24 -7.32 -4.49
CA LEU A 12 -3.91 -7.49 -3.21
C LEU A 12 -5.42 -7.22 -3.37
N ARG A 13 -6.24 -8.27 -3.18
CA ARG A 13 -7.71 -8.21 -3.32
C ARG A 13 -8.44 -8.31 -1.99
N ASN A 14 -7.79 -8.85 -0.95
CA ASN A 14 -8.42 -9.09 0.34
C ASN A 14 -8.40 -7.82 1.19
N ARG A 15 -9.58 -7.24 1.41
CA ARG A 15 -9.74 -6.01 2.20
C ARG A 15 -9.29 -6.16 3.66
N GLY A 16 -9.57 -7.29 4.30
CA GLY A 16 -9.15 -7.53 5.68
C GLY A 16 -7.63 -7.65 5.82
N ALA A 17 -6.93 -8.16 4.79
CA ALA A 17 -5.48 -8.15 4.77
C ALA A 17 -4.93 -6.72 4.64
N VAL A 18 -5.52 -5.87 3.79
CA VAL A 18 -5.15 -4.46 3.65
C VAL A 18 -5.30 -3.73 4.99
N GLU A 19 -6.45 -3.87 5.64
CA GLU A 19 -6.73 -3.22 6.94
C GLU A 19 -5.73 -3.67 8.03
N LYS A 20 -5.39 -4.96 8.07
CA LYS A 20 -4.37 -5.49 8.99
C LYS A 20 -2.97 -4.95 8.71
N ILE A 21 -2.59 -4.82 7.43
CA ILE A 21 -1.30 -4.23 7.06
C ILE A 21 -1.24 -2.79 7.54
N VAL A 22 -2.26 -1.99 7.23
CA VAL A 22 -2.30 -0.57 7.62
C VAL A 22 -2.27 -0.41 9.14
N ALA A 23 -3.02 -1.23 9.89
CA ALA A 23 -3.00 -1.20 11.34
C ALA A 23 -1.62 -1.56 11.93
N ALA A 24 -0.89 -2.49 11.30
CA ALA A 24 0.42 -2.95 11.77
C ALA A 24 1.56 -1.96 11.50
N ILE A 25 1.34 -0.93 10.67
CA ILE A 25 2.35 0.10 10.39
C ILE A 25 2.54 1.02 11.60
N GLU A 26 1.49 1.24 12.41
CA GLU A 26 1.52 2.09 13.62
C GLU A 26 2.18 3.47 13.38
N ALA A 27 1.92 4.06 12.20
CA ALA A 27 2.54 5.31 11.75
C ALA A 27 2.30 6.46 12.73
N GLN A 28 3.36 7.20 13.03
CA GLN A 28 3.30 8.46 13.75
C GLN A 28 3.07 9.63 12.76
N PRO A 29 2.52 10.77 13.21
CA PRO A 29 2.16 11.87 12.31
C PRO A 29 3.30 12.40 11.42
N ASP A 30 4.54 12.34 11.90
CA ASP A 30 5.72 12.88 11.20
C ASP A 30 6.49 11.80 10.40
N ASP A 31 6.01 10.56 10.37
CA ASP A 31 6.64 9.49 9.60
C ASP A 31 6.44 9.70 8.10
N VAL A 32 7.46 9.33 7.33
CA VAL A 32 7.41 9.27 5.87
C VAL A 32 7.20 7.82 5.45
N ILE A 33 6.19 7.57 4.63
CA ILE A 33 5.84 6.24 4.13
C ILE A 33 6.33 6.07 2.70
N VAL A 34 7.06 4.98 2.46
CA VAL A 34 7.48 4.58 1.11
C VAL A 34 6.80 3.25 0.74
N GLU A 35 5.97 3.28 -0.29
CA GLU A 35 5.34 2.08 -0.85
C GLU A 35 6.12 1.59 -2.08
N ILE A 36 6.51 0.32 -2.07
CA ILE A 36 7.19 -0.32 -3.19
C ILE A 36 6.20 -1.21 -3.94
N GLY A 37 6.01 -0.96 -5.22
CA GLY A 37 5.11 -1.72 -6.07
C GLY A 37 3.63 -1.46 -5.76
N PRO A 38 3.14 -0.21 -5.92
CA PRO A 38 1.76 0.15 -5.59
C PRO A 38 0.71 -0.63 -6.39
N GLY A 39 1.09 -1.17 -7.55
CA GLY A 39 0.24 -2.07 -8.33
C GLY A 39 -1.06 -1.38 -8.76
N GLU A 40 -2.20 -1.87 -8.28
CA GLU A 40 -3.52 -1.26 -8.55
C GLU A 40 -3.90 -0.16 -7.53
N GLY A 41 -3.02 0.19 -6.59
CA GLY A 41 -3.22 1.29 -5.64
C GLY A 41 -4.05 0.93 -4.39
N VAL A 42 -4.43 -0.34 -4.22
CA VAL A 42 -5.33 -0.78 -3.14
C VAL A 42 -4.77 -0.45 -1.75
N LEU A 43 -3.46 -0.57 -1.56
CA LEU A 43 -2.80 -0.20 -0.31
C LEU A 43 -2.49 1.30 -0.28
N THR A 44 -2.01 1.88 -1.37
CA THR A 44 -1.77 3.32 -1.55
C THR A 44 -2.96 4.18 -1.09
N GLU A 45 -4.18 3.84 -1.52
CA GLU A 45 -5.41 4.55 -1.13
C GLU A 45 -5.63 4.56 0.38
N LYS A 46 -5.28 3.47 1.07
CA LYS A 46 -5.44 3.39 2.52
C LYS A 46 -4.33 4.12 3.27
N LEU A 47 -3.10 4.07 2.77
CA LEU A 47 -1.97 4.78 3.35
C LEU A 47 -2.13 6.30 3.21
N ALA A 48 -2.65 6.78 2.08
CA ALA A 48 -2.87 8.21 1.84
C ALA A 48 -3.87 8.85 2.83
N ILE A 49 -4.79 8.06 3.40
CA ILE A 49 -5.77 8.54 4.40
C ILE A 49 -5.10 8.81 5.76
N LEU A 50 -3.93 8.23 6.04
CA LEU A 50 -3.22 8.43 7.31
C LEU A 50 -2.68 9.87 7.46
N GLY A 51 -2.54 10.61 6.36
CA GLY A 51 -2.06 12.00 6.37
C GLY A 51 -0.54 12.15 6.40
N ASN A 52 0.20 11.04 6.43
CA ASN A 52 1.65 11.00 6.29
C ASN A 52 2.10 11.41 4.87
N GLU A 53 3.34 11.90 4.77
CA GLU A 53 3.99 12.03 3.46
C GLU A 53 4.17 10.63 2.85
N LEU A 54 3.57 10.39 1.68
CA LEU A 54 3.57 9.09 1.01
C LEU A 54 4.23 9.20 -0.36
N THR A 55 5.28 8.41 -0.57
CA THR A 55 5.91 8.19 -1.90
C THR A 55 5.70 6.75 -2.34
N ALA A 56 5.22 6.55 -3.57
CA ALA A 56 5.06 5.21 -4.15
C ALA A 56 5.99 5.03 -5.36
N ILE A 57 6.71 3.91 -5.43
CA ILE A 57 7.69 3.57 -6.47
C ILE A 57 7.42 2.25 -7.19
#